data_AF-A0A9D8VXT0-F1
#
_entry.id   AF-A0A9D8VXT0-F1
#
_cell.length_a   1.000
_cell.length_b   1.000
_cell.length_c   1.000
_cell.angle_alpha   90.00
_cell.angle_beta   90.00
_cell.angle_gamma   90.00
#
_symmetry.space_group_name_H-M   'P 1'
#
loop_
_entity.id
_entity.type
_entity.pdbx_description
1 polymer ?
#
loop_
_entity_poly.entity_id
_entity_poly.type
_entity_poly.pdbx_seq_one_letter_code
_entity_poly.pdbx_strand_id
1 'polypeptide(L)'
;MPVSSAITGQVMPKLIRFVVINSIIGMLIGWAIAAGLLWMNISGLGDMFMHSDAKPVVIALLFMSFGVTFGFAYLATAVMLMPTGKDDFDRL
;
A
#
# COMPACT_ATOMS: atom_id res chain seq x y z
N MET A 1 33.40 -15.34 -16.39
CA MET A 1 32.25 -14.92 -17.22
C MET A 1 31.87 -13.51 -16.78
N PRO A 2 31.73 -12.53 -17.69
CA PRO A 2 31.51 -11.14 -17.31
C PRO A 2 30.06 -10.94 -16.86
N VAL A 3 29.87 -10.45 -15.64
CA VAL A 3 28.54 -10.19 -15.03
C VAL A 3 27.98 -8.83 -15.48
N SER A 4 28.21 -8.45 -16.74
CA SER A 4 28.02 -7.07 -17.24
C SER A 4 27.03 -6.99 -18.40
N SER A 5 25.83 -7.55 -18.24
CA SER A 5 24.78 -7.45 -19.28
C SER A 5 23.33 -7.43 -18.78
N ALA A 6 23.07 -7.42 -17.47
CA ALA A 6 21.70 -7.42 -16.93
C ALA A 6 21.14 -6.02 -16.56
N ILE A 7 21.90 -4.95 -16.79
CA ILE A 7 21.49 -3.55 -16.49
C ILE A 7 21.11 -2.82 -17.78
N THR A 8 20.35 -3.47 -18.67
CA THR A 8 19.89 -2.86 -19.92
C THR A 8 18.41 -3.15 -20.13
N GLY A 9 17.55 -2.17 -19.87
CA GLY A 9 16.29 -2.01 -20.61
C GLY A 9 14.97 -2.46 -19.97
N GLN A 10 14.90 -2.83 -18.69
CA GLN A 10 13.60 -2.97 -18.00
C GLN A 10 13.38 -1.71 -17.16
N VAL A 11 12.43 -0.87 -17.58
CA VAL A 11 12.16 0.46 -17.00
C VAL A 11 11.88 0.39 -15.49
N MET A 12 11.48 -0.78 -14.97
CA MET A 12 11.52 -1.11 -13.54
C MET A 12 11.85 -2.59 -13.31
N PRO A 13 12.80 -2.95 -12.42
CA PRO A 13 13.03 -4.32 -11.97
C PRO A 13 11.74 -4.99 -11.43
N LYS A 14 11.52 -6.27 -11.74
CA LYS A 14 10.30 -7.03 -11.37
C LYS A 14 9.91 -6.91 -9.90
N LEU A 15 10.91 -6.97 -9.01
CA LEU A 15 10.74 -6.82 -7.56
C LEU A 15 10.21 -5.44 -7.16
N ILE A 16 10.68 -4.36 -7.80
CA ILE A 16 10.20 -3.00 -7.52
C ILE A 16 8.74 -2.89 -7.95
N ARG A 17 8.40 -3.40 -9.13
CA ARG A 17 7.00 -3.44 -9.61
C ARG A 17 6.12 -4.23 -8.65
N PHE A 18 6.56 -5.40 -8.19
CA PHE A 18 5.85 -6.21 -7.21
C PHE A 18 5.58 -5.42 -5.92
N VAL A 19 6.60 -4.79 -5.34
CA VAL A 19 6.45 -4.02 -4.10
C VAL A 19 5.46 -2.87 -4.27
N VAL A 20 5.59 -2.10 -5.34
CA VAL A 20 4.74 -0.92 -5.60
C VAL A 20 3.28 -1.32 -5.79
N ILE A 21 3.01 -2.33 -6.62
CA ILE A 21 1.62 -2.78 -6.89
C ILE A 21 0.96 -3.29 -5.62
N ASN A 22 1.61 -4.19 -4.89
CA ASN A 22 1.04 -4.76 -3.66
C ASN A 22 0.83 -3.68 -2.58
N SER A 23 1.79 -2.75 -2.41
CA SER A 23 1.65 -1.66 -1.44
C SER A 23 0.50 -0.72 -1.78
N ILE A 24 0.29 -0.42 -3.08
CA ILE A 24 -0.84 0.42 -3.52
C ILE A 24 -2.17 -0.28 -3.26
N ILE A 25 -2.27 -1.59 -3.53
CA ILE A 25 -3.50 -2.35 -3.26
C ILE A 25 -3.84 -2.31 -1.77
N GLY A 26 -2.87 -2.57 -0.90
CA GLY A 26 -3.06 -2.45 0.55
C GLY A 26 -3.47 -1.03 0.97
N MET A 27 -2.84 0.00 0.40
CA MET A 27 -3.17 1.40 0.69
C MET A 27 -4.61 1.74 0.31
N LEU A 28 -5.09 1.31 -0.86
CA LEU A 28 -6.46 1.52 -1.31
C LEU A 28 -7.48 0.85 -0.37
N ILE A 29 -7.17 -0.35 0.11
CA ILE A 29 -7.99 -1.04 1.12
C ILE A 29 -8.03 -0.23 2.42
N GLY A 30 -6.86 0.24 2.89
CA GLY A 30 -6.79 1.10 4.08
C GLY A 30 -7.60 2.39 3.95
N TRP A 31 -7.54 3.05 2.78
CA TRP A 31 -8.33 4.24 2.49
C TRP A 31 -9.83 3.97 2.44
N ALA A 32 -10.26 2.83 1.89
CA ALA A 32 -11.66 2.43 1.90
C ALA A 32 -12.17 2.23 3.34
N ILE A 33 -11.37 1.61 4.21
CA ILE A 33 -11.71 1.43 5.63
C ILE A 33 -11.73 2.78 6.37
N ALA A 34 -10.75 3.64 6.14
CA ALA A 34 -10.70 4.98 6.73
C ALA A 34 -11.92 5.83 6.33
N ALA A 35 -12.29 5.81 5.04
CA ALA A 35 -13.49 6.48 4.55
C ALA A 35 -14.77 5.88 5.17
N GLY A 36 -14.84 4.56 5.30
CA GLY A 36 -15.93 3.88 6.01
C GLY A 36 -16.06 4.31 7.47
N LEU A 37 -14.94 4.53 8.16
CA LEU A 37 -14.91 5.01 9.55
C LEU A 37 -15.54 6.40 9.69
N LEU A 38 -15.18 7.31 8.78
CA LEU A 38 -15.73 8.67 8.73
C LEU A 38 -17.21 8.65 8.35
N TRP A 39 -17.59 7.81 7.39
CA TRP A 39 -18.97 7.73 6.90
C TRP A 39 -19.92 7.13 7.93
N MET A 40 -19.50 6.06 8.62
CA MET A 40 -20.29 5.42 9.67
C MET A 40 -20.25 6.18 11.01
N ASN A 41 -19.51 7.30 11.06
CA ASN A 41 -19.37 8.16 12.23
C ASN A 41 -19.01 7.37 13.50
N ILE A 42 -18.07 6.42 13.38
CA ILE A 42 -17.71 5.54 14.50
C ILE A 42 -17.21 6.41 15.66
N SER A 43 -17.83 6.28 16.83
CA SER A 43 -17.49 7.07 18.02
C SER A 43 -17.61 8.60 17.85
N GLY A 44 -18.40 9.09 16.90
CA GLY A 44 -18.52 10.52 16.63
C GLY A 44 -17.34 11.12 15.83
N LEU A 45 -16.46 10.28 15.27
CA LEU A 45 -15.29 10.73 14.51
C LEU A 45 -15.65 11.57 13.28
N GLY A 46 -16.75 11.22 12.60
CA GLY A 46 -17.25 11.98 11.45
C GLY A 46 -17.77 13.36 11.85
N ASP A 47 -18.51 13.45 12.96
CA ASP A 47 -19.02 14.72 13.48
C ASP A 47 -17.88 15.61 14.03
N MET A 48 -16.92 15.02 14.73
CA MET A 48 -15.71 15.70 15.18
C MET A 48 -14.90 16.25 14.00
N PHE A 49 -14.77 15.45 12.93
CA PHE A 49 -14.12 15.87 11.70
C PHE A 49 -14.86 17.04 11.04
N MET A 50 -16.19 17.02 10.99
CA MET A 50 -17.00 18.08 10.36
C MET A 50 -16.95 19.41 11.13
N HIS A 51 -16.76 19.40 12.44
CA HIS A 51 -16.71 20.60 13.28
C HIS A 51 -15.29 21.08 13.60
N SER A 52 -14.25 20.35 13.20
CA SER A 52 -12.86 20.75 13.42
C SER A 52 -12.40 21.78 12.39
N ASP A 53 -11.63 22.78 12.82
CA ASP A 53 -10.91 23.69 11.91
C ASP A 53 -9.71 23.01 11.21
N ALA A 54 -9.26 21.86 11.73
CA ALA A 54 -8.09 21.13 11.26
C ALA A 54 -8.42 19.98 10.29
N LYS A 55 -9.56 20.03 9.59
CA LYS A 55 -10.02 19.01 8.63
C LYS A 55 -8.94 18.45 7.70
N PRO A 56 -8.14 19.27 7.00
CA PRO A 56 -7.12 18.74 6.08
C PRO A 56 -6.06 17.92 6.81
N VAL A 57 -5.69 18.30 8.04
CA VAL A 57 -4.71 17.56 8.87
C VAL A 57 -5.28 16.23 9.31
N VAL A 58 -6.55 16.19 9.72
CA VAL A 58 -7.23 14.96 10.15
C VAL A 58 -7.34 13.97 8.99
N ILE A 59 -7.75 14.43 7.80
CA ILE A 59 -7.77 13.58 6.59
C ILE A 59 -6.37 13.07 6.28
N ALA A 60 -5.37 13.96 6.22
CA ALA A 60 -4.01 13.56 5.89
C ALA A 60 -3.49 12.50 6.87
N LEU A 61 -3.67 12.72 8.18
CA LEU A 61 -3.22 11.78 9.20
C LEU A 61 -3.96 10.45 9.13
N LEU A 62 -5.28 10.46 8.99
CA LEU A 62 -6.09 9.25 8.94
C LEU A 62 -5.75 8.41 7.71
N PHE A 63 -5.77 9.01 6.52
CA PHE A 63 -5.51 8.31 5.26
C PHE A 63 -4.04 7.90 5.13
N MET A 64 -3.08 8.68 5.64
CA MET A 64 -1.67 8.25 5.65
C MET A 64 -1.45 7.09 6.63
N SER A 65 -1.98 7.19 7.86
CA SER A 65 -1.82 6.13 8.87
C SER A 65 -2.42 4.81 8.40
N PHE A 66 -3.66 4.82 7.91
CA PHE A 66 -4.31 3.63 7.36
C PHE A 66 -3.64 3.16 6.07
N GLY A 67 -3.30 4.09 5.17
CA GLY A 67 -2.66 3.77 3.90
C GLY A 67 -1.32 3.05 4.07
N VAL A 68 -0.46 3.55 4.97
CA VAL A 68 0.84 2.92 5.27
C VAL A 68 0.65 1.59 5.99
N THR A 69 -0.24 1.52 6.99
CA THR A 69 -0.46 0.28 7.76
C THR A 69 -0.97 -0.85 6.89
N PHE A 70 -2.02 -0.62 6.09
CA PHE A 70 -2.57 -1.65 5.21
C PHE A 70 -1.70 -1.91 3.99
N GLY A 71 -1.03 -0.89 3.45
CA GLY A 71 -0.03 -1.05 2.39
C GLY A 71 1.08 -2.02 2.80
N PHE A 72 1.62 -1.84 4.01
CA PHE A 72 2.65 -2.71 4.53
C PHE A 72 2.13 -4.11 4.89
N ALA A 73 0.94 -4.21 5.48
CA ALA A 73 0.32 -5.51 5.79
C ALA A 73 0.10 -6.36 4.53
N TYR A 74 -0.46 -5.76 3.47
CA TYR A 74 -0.70 -6.46 2.20
C TYR A 74 0.61 -6.84 1.52
N LEU A 75 1.59 -5.92 1.50
CA LEU A 75 2.93 -6.20 0.98
C LEU A 75 3.57 -7.38 1.72
N ALA A 76 3.55 -7.39 3.06
CA ALA A 76 4.12 -8.46 3.86
C ALA A 76 3.46 -9.81 3.56
N THR A 77 2.13 -9.84 3.46
CA THR A 77 1.39 -11.04 3.05
C THR A 77 1.80 -11.50 1.64
N ALA A 78 1.91 -10.59 0.68
CA ALA A 78 2.32 -10.92 -0.67
C ALA A 78 3.75 -11.48 -0.72
N VAL A 79 4.68 -10.92 0.06
CA VAL A 79 6.05 -11.43 0.19
C VAL A 79 6.06 -12.83 0.79
N MET A 80 5.27 -13.09 1.84
CA MET A 80 5.16 -14.41 2.45
C MET A 80 4.55 -15.47 1.52
N LEU A 81 3.71 -15.04 0.57
CA LEU A 81 3.10 -15.90 -0.45
C LEU A 81 3.95 -16.04 -1.72
N MET A 82 5.09 -15.35 -1.80
CA MET A 82 5.94 -15.38 -2.99
C MET A 82 6.55 -16.79 -3.17
N PRO A 83 6.36 -17.44 -4.33
CA PRO A 83 6.91 -18.77 -4.58
C PRO A 83 8.43 -18.74 -4.62
N THR A 84 9.09 -19.71 -3.99
CA THR A 84 10.56 -19.78 -3.83
C THR A 84 11.29 -20.54 -4.95
N GLY A 85 10.57 -21.02 -5.96
CA GLY A 85 11.14 -21.74 -7.11
C GLY A 85 11.73 -20.80 -8.16
N LYS A 86 12.99 -21.03 -8.56
CA LYS A 86 13.75 -20.19 -9.52
C LYS A 86 13.03 -19.96 -10.87
N ASP A 87 12.16 -20.89 -11.27
CA ASP A 87 11.42 -20.86 -12.54
C ASP A 87 10.06 -20.12 -12.42
N ASP A 88 9.57 -19.92 -11.20
CA ASP A 88 8.25 -19.32 -10.91
C ASP A 88 8.37 -17.81 -10.63
N PHE A 89 9.51 -17.36 -10.10
CA PHE A 89 9.82 -15.92 -9.94
C PHE A 89 9.85 -15.15 -11.26
N ASP A 90 10.15 -15.82 -12.38
CA ASP A 90 10.22 -15.15 -13.67
C ASP A 90 8.86 -14.78 -14.27
N ARG A 91 7.76 -15.31 -13.71
CA ARG A 91 6.37 -15.05 -14.14
C ARG A 91 5.68 -13.87 -13.45
N LEU A 92 6.33 -13.25 -12.45
CA LEU A 92 5.84 -12.07 -11.72
C LEU A 92 6.20 -10.77 -12.45
#